data_AF-A0ABD7RMQ0-F1
#
_entry.id   AF-A0ABD7RMQ0-F1
#
_cell.length_a   1.000
_cell.length_b   1.000
_cell.length_c   1.000
_cell.angle_alpha   90.00
_cell.angle_beta   90.00
_cell.angle_gamma   90.00
#
_symmetry.space_group_name_H-M   'P 1'
#
loop_
_entity.id
_entity.type
_entity.pdbx_description
1 polymer ?
#
loop_
_entity_poly.entity_id
_entity_poly.type
_entity_poly.pdbx_seq_one_letter_code
_entity_poly.pdbx_strand_id
1 'polypeptide(L)'
;MSRTRKHLTPTEAEAKGLLCRKHLKERLRLMPGLNTKPAGSVWQGQGAYDVYNPAECVPWRWMPGRAQVRRQHVAAQAKDLIAADCIVLDTETTGLGDDAEVCEIAIIDVTGAPILDTLIKPTRPISAEASAYNGITNAMLASAPSWLEVAEQYAAIVAGRTVVAYNAAFDARLLRQTHQLHGIAAPVLTTACVMRMYAKWHGEYDRDRDDWRWLKLIEAATDCGVAEDGAHRALADARMTLGVLRYLHHRINGRRPAQQT
;
A
#
# COMPACT_ATOMS: atom_id res chain seq x y z
N MET A 1 -9.77 -46.81 -8.41
CA MET A 1 -9.03 -47.35 -9.57
C MET A 1 -7.76 -46.55 -9.78
N SER A 2 -6.60 -47.10 -9.40
CA SER A 2 -5.29 -46.49 -9.65
C SER A 2 -4.96 -46.63 -11.14
N ARG A 3 -4.93 -45.51 -11.88
CA ARG A 3 -4.44 -45.49 -13.27
C ARG A 3 -2.93 -45.25 -13.22
N THR A 4 -2.16 -46.29 -13.51
CA THR A 4 -0.71 -46.25 -13.73
C THR A 4 -0.38 -45.19 -14.79
N ARG A 5 0.60 -44.31 -14.53
CA ARG A 5 1.08 -43.34 -15.53
C ARG A 5 1.57 -44.12 -16.76
N LYS A 6 1.06 -43.77 -17.95
CA LYS A 6 1.48 -44.39 -19.21
C LYS A 6 2.78 -43.74 -19.69
N HIS A 7 3.86 -44.52 -19.69
CA HIS A 7 5.13 -44.12 -20.29
C HIS A 7 5.04 -44.29 -21.81
N LEU A 8 5.51 -43.30 -22.56
CA LEU A 8 5.50 -43.25 -24.02
C LEU A 8 6.93 -43.00 -24.52
N THR A 9 7.24 -43.51 -25.71
CA THR A 9 8.39 -43.06 -26.49
C THR A 9 8.12 -41.69 -27.12
N PRO A 10 9.17 -40.93 -27.51
CA PRO A 10 8.99 -39.67 -28.23
C PRO A 10 8.09 -39.81 -29.47
N THR A 11 8.31 -40.86 -30.27
CA THR A 11 7.55 -41.15 -31.49
C THR A 11 6.08 -41.44 -31.20
N GLU A 12 5.77 -42.19 -30.14
CA GLU A 12 4.38 -42.45 -29.74
C GLU A 12 3.66 -41.20 -29.23
N ALA A 13 4.36 -40.29 -28.55
CA ALA A 13 3.80 -39.02 -28.11
C ALA A 13 3.50 -38.12 -29.32
N GLU A 14 4.42 -38.06 -30.29
CA GLU A 14 4.25 -37.30 -31.53
C GLU A 14 3.11 -37.83 -32.40
N ALA A 15 3.03 -39.15 -32.61
CA ALA A 15 1.95 -39.79 -33.36
C ALA A 15 0.55 -39.51 -32.76
N LYS A 16 0.48 -39.23 -31.45
CA LYS A 16 -0.74 -38.87 -30.73
C LYS A 16 -0.98 -37.37 -30.63
N GLY A 17 -0.12 -36.54 -31.23
CA GLY A 17 -0.19 -35.08 -31.14
C GLY A 17 0.03 -34.53 -29.72
N LEU A 18 0.64 -35.31 -28.82
CA LEU A 18 0.86 -34.90 -27.43
C LEU A 18 2.09 -34.00 -27.34
N LEU A 19 1.98 -32.89 -26.61
CA LEU A 19 3.04 -31.89 -26.51
C LEU A 19 3.51 -31.71 -25.06
N CYS A 20 4.81 -31.50 -24.88
CA CYS A 20 5.36 -31.08 -23.60
C CYS A 20 5.03 -29.59 -23.33
N ARG A 21 5.18 -29.15 -22.08
CA ARG A 21 4.92 -27.74 -21.69
C ARG A 21 5.67 -26.72 -22.54
N LYS A 22 6.92 -27.01 -22.90
CA LYS A 22 7.73 -26.14 -23.76
C LYS A 22 7.08 -25.96 -25.14
N HIS A 23 6.74 -27.06 -25.80
CA HIS A 23 6.12 -27.02 -27.13
C HIS A 23 4.70 -26.44 -27.12
N LEU A 24 3.89 -26.71 -26.10
CA LEU A 24 2.58 -26.05 -25.93
C LEU A 24 2.73 -24.53 -25.88
N LYS A 25 3.71 -24.04 -25.11
CA LYS A 25 3.98 -22.60 -24.96
C LYS A 25 4.53 -21.98 -26.24
N GLU A 26 5.56 -22.58 -26.83
CA GLU A 26 6.29 -22.02 -27.99
C GLU A 26 5.50 -22.13 -29.29
N ARG A 27 4.83 -23.27 -29.53
CA ARG A 27 4.17 -23.56 -30.81
C ARG A 27 2.72 -23.09 -30.85
N LEU A 28 2.00 -23.22 -29.73
CA LEU A 28 0.54 -23.03 -29.70
C LEU A 28 0.07 -21.94 -28.75
N ARG A 29 0.97 -21.32 -27.97
CA ARG A 29 0.61 -20.40 -26.88
C ARG A 29 -0.45 -21.03 -25.96
N LEU A 30 -0.23 -22.28 -25.52
CA LEU A 30 -1.09 -23.01 -24.58
C LEU A 30 -0.33 -23.42 -23.30
N MET A 31 -1.05 -23.70 -22.21
CA MET A 31 -0.54 -24.38 -21.01
C MET A 31 -1.52 -25.43 -20.48
N PRO A 32 -1.05 -26.46 -19.75
CA PRO A 32 -1.93 -27.28 -18.92
C PRO A 32 -2.63 -26.41 -17.87
N GLY A 33 -3.95 -26.53 -17.73
CA GLY A 33 -4.70 -25.86 -16.66
C GLY A 33 -4.40 -26.44 -15.27
N LEU A 34 -4.89 -25.77 -14.22
CA LEU A 34 -4.61 -26.13 -12.81
C LEU A 34 -4.95 -27.61 -12.49
N ASN A 35 -5.97 -28.16 -13.15
CA ASN A 35 -6.44 -29.53 -12.97
C ASN A 35 -6.20 -30.44 -14.19
N THR A 36 -5.49 -29.95 -15.22
CA THR A 36 -5.20 -30.75 -16.42
C THR A 36 -4.15 -31.80 -16.09
N LYS A 37 -4.53 -33.08 -16.16
CA LYS A 37 -3.63 -34.20 -15.93
C LYS A 37 -2.77 -34.49 -17.18
N PRO A 38 -1.51 -34.93 -17.03
CA PRO A 38 -0.73 -35.43 -18.15
C PRO A 38 -1.41 -36.61 -18.85
N ALA A 39 -1.40 -36.62 -20.18
CA ALA A 39 -1.85 -37.76 -20.98
C ALA A 39 -0.85 -38.94 -20.91
N GLY A 40 0.40 -38.64 -20.57
CA GLY A 40 1.48 -39.61 -20.36
C GLY A 40 2.79 -38.90 -20.02
N SER A 41 3.87 -39.67 -19.93
CA SER A 41 5.23 -39.15 -19.77
C SER A 41 6.19 -39.80 -20.75
N VAL A 42 7.21 -39.05 -21.19
CA VAL A 42 8.23 -39.50 -22.15
C VAL A 42 9.61 -39.47 -21.48
N TRP A 43 10.38 -40.56 -21.61
CA TRP A 43 11.75 -40.65 -21.09
C TRP A 43 12.78 -40.11 -22.09
N GLN A 44 13.75 -39.32 -21.61
CA GLN A 44 14.81 -38.68 -22.41
C GLN A 44 16.22 -38.98 -21.87
N GLY A 45 16.46 -40.21 -21.42
CA GLY A 45 17.78 -40.65 -20.94
C GLY A 45 18.08 -40.22 -19.50
N GLN A 46 18.05 -38.91 -19.21
CA GLN A 46 18.33 -38.35 -17.87
C GLN A 46 17.08 -38.06 -17.04
N GLY A 47 15.88 -38.27 -17.58
CA GLY A 47 14.61 -38.06 -16.87
C GLY A 47 13.39 -38.19 -17.77
N ALA A 48 12.20 -38.09 -17.17
CA ALA A 48 10.93 -38.07 -17.89
C ALA A 48 10.30 -36.68 -17.88
N TYR A 49 9.58 -36.32 -18.96
CA TYR A 49 8.73 -35.14 -18.99
C TYR A 49 7.27 -35.51 -19.31
N ASP A 50 6.34 -34.74 -18.75
CA ASP A 50 4.92 -34.90 -19.00
C ASP A 50 4.53 -34.36 -20.39
N VAL A 51 3.62 -35.08 -21.05
CA VAL A 51 3.00 -34.66 -22.31
C VAL A 51 1.48 -34.55 -22.16
N TYR A 52 0.89 -33.59 -22.86
CA TYR A 52 -0.52 -33.24 -22.72
C TYR A 52 -1.19 -33.18 -24.10
N ASN A 53 -2.49 -33.43 -24.10
CA ASN A 53 -3.33 -33.20 -25.26
C ASN A 53 -3.56 -31.68 -25.41
N PRO A 54 -3.16 -31.03 -26.52
CA PRO A 54 -3.37 -29.59 -26.72
C PRO A 54 -4.85 -29.17 -26.62
N ALA A 55 -5.79 -30.04 -27.00
CA ALA A 55 -7.23 -29.78 -26.91
C ALA A 55 -7.74 -29.69 -25.45
N GLU A 56 -7.01 -30.25 -24.49
CA GLU A 56 -7.31 -30.20 -23.05
C GLU A 56 -6.52 -29.10 -22.32
N CYS A 57 -5.67 -28.38 -23.06
CA CYS A 57 -4.89 -27.28 -22.56
C CYS A 57 -5.64 -25.97 -22.74
N VAL A 58 -5.33 -25.01 -21.87
CA VAL A 58 -5.93 -23.66 -21.93
C VAL A 58 -4.99 -22.71 -22.65
N PRO A 59 -5.51 -21.63 -23.28
CA PRO A 59 -4.67 -20.55 -23.78
C PRO A 59 -3.65 -20.14 -22.73
N TRP A 60 -2.39 -19.98 -23.14
CA TRP A 60 -1.32 -19.40 -22.36
C TRP A 60 -1.68 -17.93 -22.14
N ARG A 61 -2.59 -17.71 -21.20
CA ARG A 61 -2.81 -16.40 -20.61
C ARG A 61 -1.68 -16.21 -19.63
N TRP A 62 -1.00 -15.08 -19.78
CA TRP A 62 -0.08 -14.63 -18.78
C TRP A 62 -0.86 -14.51 -17.45
N MET A 63 -0.51 -15.35 -16.46
CA MET A 63 -1.05 -15.24 -15.11
C MET A 63 -0.10 -14.37 -14.29
N PRO A 64 -0.62 -13.36 -13.56
CA PRO A 64 0.21 -12.59 -12.66
C PRO A 64 0.88 -13.49 -11.63
N GLY A 65 2.21 -13.34 -11.50
CA GLY A 65 2.92 -13.91 -10.36
C GLY A 65 2.39 -13.32 -9.05
N ARG A 66 2.64 -13.99 -7.92
CA ARG A 66 2.13 -13.58 -6.58
C ARG A 66 2.39 -12.11 -6.27
N ALA A 67 3.58 -11.60 -6.60
CA ALA A 67 3.94 -10.20 -6.39
C ALA A 67 3.04 -9.23 -7.18
N GLN A 68 2.69 -9.58 -8.42
CA GLN A 68 1.81 -8.73 -9.23
C GLN A 68 0.37 -8.79 -8.76
N VAL A 69 -0.13 -9.96 -8.35
CA VAL A 69 -1.46 -10.07 -7.73
C VAL A 69 -1.54 -9.21 -6.48
N ARG A 70 -0.54 -9.28 -5.59
CA ARG A 70 -0.47 -8.44 -4.39
C ARG A 70 -0.52 -6.95 -4.72
N ARG A 71 0.28 -6.52 -5.70
CA ARG A 71 0.32 -5.14 -6.19
C ARG A 71 -1.02 -4.70 -6.78
N GLN A 72 -1.70 -5.56 -7.54
CA GLN A 72 -3.05 -5.30 -8.06
C GLN A 72 -4.06 -5.09 -6.94
N HIS A 73 -3.99 -5.86 -5.85
CA HIS A 73 -4.85 -5.65 -4.68
C HIS A 73 -4.59 -4.29 -4.01
N VAL A 74 -3.32 -3.89 -3.84
CA VAL A 74 -2.99 -2.57 -3.29
C VAL A 74 -3.49 -1.45 -4.20
N ALA A 75 -3.32 -1.57 -5.51
CA ALA A 75 -3.80 -0.58 -6.47
C ALA A 75 -5.34 -0.48 -6.48
N ALA A 76 -6.04 -1.61 -6.37
CA ALA A 76 -7.50 -1.64 -6.23
C ALA A 76 -7.95 -0.95 -4.94
N GLN A 77 -7.31 -1.25 -3.81
CA GLN A 77 -7.60 -0.58 -2.54
C GLN A 77 -7.39 0.94 -2.64
N ALA A 78 -6.30 1.40 -3.25
CA ALA A 78 -6.04 2.83 -3.45
C ALA A 78 -7.11 3.49 -4.34
N LYS A 79 -7.55 2.78 -5.39
CA LYS A 79 -8.66 3.22 -6.24
C LYS A 79 -9.96 3.37 -5.45
N ASP A 80 -10.30 2.38 -4.64
CA ASP A 80 -11.55 2.38 -3.87
C ASP A 80 -11.57 3.52 -2.83
N LEU A 81 -10.43 3.80 -2.18
CA LEU A 81 -10.28 4.93 -1.26
C LEU A 81 -10.55 6.27 -1.96
N ILE A 82 -9.91 6.51 -3.12
CA ILE A 82 -10.10 7.75 -3.88
C ILE A 82 -11.53 7.86 -4.40
N ALA A 83 -12.12 6.76 -4.90
CA ALA A 83 -13.48 6.74 -5.41
C ALA A 83 -14.53 6.98 -4.31
N ALA A 84 -14.21 6.65 -3.06
CA ALA A 84 -15.04 6.91 -1.88
C ALA A 84 -14.81 8.29 -1.25
N ASP A 85 -14.12 9.22 -1.94
CA ASP A 85 -13.83 10.57 -1.48
C ASP A 85 -13.15 10.60 -0.09
N CYS A 86 -12.12 9.74 0.08
CA CYS A 86 -11.33 9.73 1.31
C CYS A 86 -10.65 11.09 1.56
N ILE A 87 -10.43 11.42 2.83
CA ILE A 87 -9.61 12.57 3.20
C ILE A 87 -8.21 12.10 3.60
N VAL A 88 -7.20 12.91 3.32
CA VAL A 88 -5.83 12.64 3.76
C VAL A 88 -5.49 13.56 4.92
N LEU A 89 -5.01 12.98 6.01
CA LEU A 89 -4.68 13.67 7.25
C LEU A 89 -3.22 13.44 7.59
N ASP A 90 -2.58 14.47 8.12
CA ASP A 90 -1.28 14.39 8.76
C ASP A 90 -1.23 15.30 10.00
N THR A 91 -0.42 14.94 10.99
CA THR A 91 -0.27 15.68 12.25
C THR A 91 1.19 15.87 12.61
N GLU A 92 1.52 17.08 13.05
CA GLU A 92 2.75 17.33 13.82
C GLU A 92 2.41 17.35 15.31
N THR A 93 3.36 16.91 16.13
CA THR A 93 3.13 16.68 17.55
C THR A 93 4.19 17.34 18.41
N THR A 94 3.86 17.60 19.67
CA THR A 94 4.82 18.14 20.65
C THR A 94 5.90 17.13 21.06
N GLY A 95 5.72 15.85 20.71
CA GLY A 95 6.59 14.72 21.03
C GLY A 95 5.93 13.38 20.66
N LEU A 96 6.46 12.27 21.20
CA LEU A 96 5.99 10.90 20.89
C LEU A 96 5.37 10.16 22.10
N GLY A 97 5.54 10.70 23.30
CA GLY A 97 5.15 10.08 24.58
C GLY A 97 3.65 10.18 24.89
N ASP A 98 3.29 9.74 26.09
CA ASP A 98 1.89 9.68 26.57
C ASP A 98 1.33 11.08 26.96
N ASP A 99 2.21 12.07 27.05
CA ASP A 99 1.90 13.47 27.32
C ASP A 99 1.93 14.35 26.07
N ALA A 100 2.25 13.77 24.91
CA ALA A 100 2.30 14.48 23.64
C ALA A 100 0.91 14.90 23.14
N GLU A 101 0.88 16.02 22.43
CA GLU A 101 -0.32 16.63 21.87
C GLU A 101 -0.09 16.94 20.38
N VAL A 102 -1.15 16.97 19.60
CA VAL A 102 -1.12 17.51 18.23
C VAL A 102 -0.90 19.02 18.30
N CYS A 103 0.12 19.53 17.59
CA CYS A 103 0.44 20.96 17.51
C CYS A 103 0.32 21.54 16.08
N GLU A 104 0.14 20.69 15.07
CA GLU A 104 -0.32 21.06 13.72
C GLU A 104 -1.20 19.95 13.18
N ILE A 105 -2.25 20.32 12.45
CA ILE A 105 -3.09 19.38 11.73
C ILE A 105 -3.33 19.88 10.32
N ALA A 106 -3.20 18.98 9.36
CA ALA A 106 -3.66 19.20 7.99
C ALA A 106 -4.59 18.09 7.56
N ILE A 107 -5.70 18.48 6.92
CA ILE A 107 -6.64 17.59 6.27
C ILE A 107 -6.87 18.12 4.86
N ILE A 108 -6.64 17.28 3.86
CA ILE A 108 -6.85 17.60 2.46
C ILE A 108 -7.88 16.65 1.83
N ASP A 109 -8.56 17.13 0.80
CA ASP A 109 -9.42 16.29 -0.04
C ASP A 109 -8.60 15.45 -1.05
N VAL A 110 -9.29 14.63 -1.85
CA VAL A 110 -8.66 13.81 -2.91
C VAL A 110 -8.04 14.64 -4.04
N THR A 111 -8.33 15.95 -4.14
CA THR A 111 -7.71 16.88 -5.10
C THR A 111 -6.38 17.43 -4.56
N GLY A 112 -6.19 17.39 -3.25
CA GLY A 112 -5.06 17.97 -2.52
C GLY A 112 -5.33 19.37 -2.01
N ALA A 113 -6.58 19.82 -2.04
CA ALA A 113 -6.99 21.10 -1.48
C ALA A 113 -7.18 20.97 0.05
N PRO A 114 -6.68 21.93 0.84
CA PRO A 114 -6.85 21.92 2.29
C PRO A 114 -8.30 22.17 2.68
N ILE A 115 -8.82 21.28 3.53
CA ILE A 115 -10.11 21.40 4.24
C ILE A 115 -9.86 22.01 5.62
N LEU A 116 -8.78 21.59 6.29
CA LEU A 116 -8.28 22.12 7.55
C LEU A 116 -6.75 22.17 7.46
N ASP A 117 -6.15 23.29 7.87
CA ASP A 117 -4.71 23.47 7.91
C ASP A 117 -4.43 24.52 8.99
N THR A 118 -4.00 24.08 10.17
CA THR A 118 -3.80 24.99 11.31
C THR A 118 -2.77 24.45 12.29
N LEU A 119 -2.02 25.38 12.88
CA LEU A 119 -1.32 25.14 14.14
C LEU A 119 -2.35 25.01 15.27
N ILE A 120 -1.97 24.31 16.34
CA ILE A 120 -2.78 24.11 17.53
C ILE A 120 -1.92 24.42 18.75
N LYS A 121 -2.43 25.25 19.65
CA LYS A 121 -1.79 25.57 20.91
C LYS A 121 -1.89 24.38 21.88
N PRO A 122 -0.78 23.69 22.18
CA PRO A 122 -0.76 22.60 23.14
C PRO A 122 -0.85 23.13 24.58
N THR A 123 -1.16 22.24 25.53
CA THR A 123 -1.10 22.56 26.96
C THR A 123 0.32 22.47 27.52
N ARG A 124 1.22 21.76 26.82
CA ARG A 124 2.64 21.64 27.14
C ARG A 124 3.55 22.18 26.04
N PRO A 125 4.75 22.69 26.38
CA PRO A 125 5.72 23.10 25.36
C PRO A 125 6.10 21.96 24.41
N ILE A 126 6.30 22.28 23.13
CA ILE A 126 6.91 21.35 22.18
C ILE A 126 8.35 21.00 22.62
N SER A 127 8.72 19.73 22.53
CA SER A 127 10.08 19.27 22.85
C SER A 127 11.10 19.83 21.85
N ALA A 128 12.37 19.92 22.26
CA ALA A 128 13.43 20.41 21.37
C ALA A 128 13.63 19.49 20.16
N GLU A 129 13.46 18.18 20.36
CA GLU A 129 13.59 17.16 19.31
C GLU A 129 12.45 17.26 18.30
N ALA A 130 11.20 17.40 18.76
CA ALA A 130 10.04 17.58 17.87
C ALA A 130 10.16 18.91 17.10
N SER A 131 10.51 19.99 17.79
CA SER A 131 10.72 21.31 17.17
C SER A 131 11.84 21.30 16.13
N ALA A 132 12.93 20.57 16.39
CA ALA A 132 14.02 20.41 15.43
C ALA A 132 13.62 19.57 14.20
N TYR A 133 12.62 18.69 14.34
CA TYR A 133 12.13 17.84 13.26
C TYR A 133 11.17 18.59 12.33
N ASN A 134 10.17 19.29 12.89
CA ASN A 134 9.11 19.93 12.12
C ASN A 134 9.23 21.46 11.99
N GLY A 135 10.21 22.06 12.66
CA GLY A 135 10.45 23.50 12.62
C GLY A 135 9.40 24.34 13.36
N ILE A 136 8.46 23.73 14.08
CA ILE A 136 7.43 24.43 14.84
C ILE A 136 8.01 24.89 16.17
N THR A 137 7.83 26.16 16.51
CA THR A 137 8.34 26.74 17.76
C THR A 137 7.23 27.06 18.75
N ASN A 138 7.56 27.07 20.05
CA ASN A 138 6.61 27.50 21.09
C ASN A 138 6.03 28.90 20.85
N ALA A 139 6.79 29.79 20.21
CA ALA A 139 6.33 31.13 19.84
C ALA A 139 5.24 31.10 18.76
N MET A 140 5.37 30.23 17.74
CA MET A 140 4.34 30.02 16.71
C MET A 140 3.05 29.45 17.32
N LEU A 141 3.17 28.56 18.30
CA LEU A 141 2.05 27.90 18.94
C LEU A 141 1.33 28.80 19.97
N ALA A 142 1.99 29.84 20.50
CA ALA A 142 1.43 30.66 21.57
C ALA A 142 0.14 31.41 21.18
N SER A 143 0.03 31.79 19.90
CA SER A 143 -1.12 32.49 19.30
C SER A 143 -2.03 31.59 18.45
N ALA A 144 -1.74 30.29 18.37
CA ALA A 144 -2.57 29.33 17.66
C ALA A 144 -3.89 29.06 18.42
N PRO A 145 -4.96 28.60 17.74
CA PRO A 145 -6.18 28.15 18.41
C PRO A 145 -5.87 26.94 19.30
N SER A 146 -6.58 26.81 20.42
CA SER A 146 -6.54 25.63 21.28
C SER A 146 -7.18 24.42 20.62
N TRP A 147 -6.88 23.22 21.11
CA TRP A 147 -7.54 22.01 20.61
C TRP A 147 -9.06 22.07 20.73
N LEU A 148 -9.59 22.64 21.81
CA LEU A 148 -11.04 22.77 22.02
C LEU A 148 -11.72 23.63 20.96
N GLU A 149 -11.02 24.63 20.42
CA GLU A 149 -11.52 25.49 19.33
C GLU A 149 -11.51 24.77 17.97
N VAL A 150 -10.62 23.80 17.79
CA VAL A 150 -10.46 23.05 16.51
C VAL A 150 -11.24 21.73 16.50
N ALA A 151 -11.46 21.11 17.66
CA ALA A 151 -11.96 19.74 17.78
C ALA A 151 -13.35 19.53 17.16
N GLU A 152 -14.26 20.51 17.26
CA GLU A 152 -15.59 20.42 16.67
C GLU A 152 -15.53 20.40 15.13
N GLN A 153 -14.75 21.30 14.54
CA GLN A 153 -14.53 21.33 13.09
C GLN A 153 -13.85 20.04 12.62
N TYR A 154 -12.81 19.58 13.33
CA TYR A 154 -12.15 18.30 13.05
C TYR A 154 -13.14 17.14 13.06
N ALA A 155 -13.95 17.02 14.12
CA ALA A 155 -14.93 15.94 14.26
C ALA A 155 -15.96 15.94 13.13
N ALA A 156 -16.43 17.12 12.70
CA ALA A 156 -17.34 17.27 11.58
C ALA A 156 -16.70 16.84 10.24
N ILE A 157 -15.42 17.16 10.03
CA ILE A 157 -14.69 16.79 8.80
C ILE A 157 -14.50 15.28 8.69
N VAL A 158 -14.11 14.61 9.78
CA VAL A 158 -13.81 13.16 9.75
C VAL A 158 -15.05 12.28 9.82
N ALA A 159 -16.20 12.83 10.20
CA ALA A 159 -17.44 12.08 10.34
C ALA A 159 -17.86 11.41 9.01
N GLY A 160 -18.03 10.09 9.06
CA GLY A 160 -18.49 9.29 7.92
C GLY A 160 -17.48 9.14 6.77
N ARG A 161 -16.24 9.62 6.93
CA ARG A 161 -15.19 9.54 5.91
C ARG A 161 -14.09 8.55 6.31
N THR A 162 -13.42 7.99 5.30
CA THR A 162 -12.18 7.25 5.56
C THR A 162 -11.02 8.23 5.66
N VAL A 163 -10.32 8.20 6.79
CA VAL A 163 -9.11 8.99 7.04
C VAL A 163 -7.89 8.22 6.58
N VAL A 164 -7.25 8.71 5.53
CA VAL A 164 -5.99 8.20 5.01
C VAL A 164 -4.85 8.96 5.67
N ALA A 165 -3.85 8.27 6.16
CA ALA A 165 -2.61 8.88 6.64
C ALA A 165 -1.44 7.96 6.30
N TYR A 166 -0.20 8.49 6.28
CA TYR A 166 0.95 7.65 5.99
C TYR A 166 1.11 6.60 7.07
N ASN A 167 1.25 7.03 8.32
CA ASN A 167 1.27 6.15 9.49
C ASN A 167 -0.02 6.31 10.31
N ALA A 168 -1.16 5.93 9.73
CA ALA A 168 -2.48 6.16 10.34
C ALA A 168 -2.67 5.66 11.78
N ALA A 169 -1.92 4.66 12.22
CA ALA A 169 -1.96 4.22 13.63
C ALA A 169 -1.37 5.26 14.59
N PHE A 170 -0.31 5.96 14.14
CA PHE A 170 0.30 7.05 14.88
C PHE A 170 -0.65 8.24 15.00
N ASP A 171 -1.12 8.80 13.89
CA ASP A 171 -2.03 9.95 13.89
C ASP A 171 -3.30 9.67 14.70
N ALA A 172 -3.94 8.51 14.49
CA ALA A 172 -5.15 8.14 15.21
C ALA A 172 -4.92 7.95 16.72
N ARG A 173 -3.71 7.53 17.14
CA ARG A 173 -3.33 7.49 18.56
C ARG A 173 -3.19 8.90 19.11
N LEU A 174 -2.43 9.77 18.45
CA LEU A 174 -2.15 11.12 18.95
C LEU A 174 -3.40 12.01 18.98
N LEU A 175 -4.26 11.92 17.98
CA LEU A 175 -5.55 12.62 17.97
C LEU A 175 -6.43 12.18 19.13
N ARG A 176 -6.51 10.87 19.40
CA ARG A 176 -7.26 10.33 20.54
C ARG A 176 -6.68 10.77 21.88
N GLN A 177 -5.35 10.71 22.01
CA GLN A 177 -4.63 11.16 23.19
C GLN A 177 -4.86 12.65 23.46
N THR A 178 -4.79 13.48 22.42
CA THR A 178 -5.07 14.93 22.51
C THR A 178 -6.51 15.17 22.97
N HIS A 179 -7.51 14.47 22.43
CA HIS A 179 -8.89 14.56 22.95
C HIS A 179 -8.97 14.21 24.44
N GLN A 180 -8.30 13.14 24.87
CA GLN A 180 -8.31 12.68 26.27
C GLN A 180 -7.65 13.70 27.21
N LEU A 181 -6.51 14.28 26.82
CA LEU A 181 -5.82 15.32 27.59
C LEU A 181 -6.67 16.59 27.75
N HIS A 182 -7.54 16.87 26.78
CA HIS A 182 -8.50 17.97 26.83
C HIS A 182 -9.87 17.59 27.41
N GLY A 183 -10.05 16.37 27.92
CA GLY A 183 -11.28 15.93 28.58
C GLY A 183 -12.50 15.78 27.67
N ILE A 184 -12.28 15.60 26.36
CA ILE A 184 -13.35 15.43 25.36
C ILE A 184 -13.32 14.04 24.72
N ALA A 185 -14.45 13.56 24.22
CA ALA A 185 -14.54 12.27 23.57
C ALA A 185 -13.93 12.32 22.16
N ALA A 186 -13.03 11.37 21.86
CA ALA A 186 -12.46 11.23 20.52
C ALA A 186 -13.47 10.60 19.55
N PRO A 187 -13.61 11.10 18.31
CA PRO A 187 -14.40 10.42 17.30
C PRO A 187 -13.78 9.08 16.93
N VAL A 188 -14.63 8.11 16.57
CA VAL A 188 -14.18 6.82 16.04
C VAL A 188 -13.76 7.01 14.59
N LEU A 189 -12.49 6.79 14.30
CA LEU A 189 -11.95 6.93 12.95
C LEU A 189 -12.00 5.61 12.19
N THR A 190 -12.48 5.67 10.95
CA THR A 190 -12.21 4.65 9.94
C THR A 190 -10.94 5.05 9.21
N THR A 191 -9.88 4.24 9.31
CA THR A 191 -8.56 4.62 8.79
C THR A 191 -8.02 3.69 7.70
N ALA A 192 -7.20 4.24 6.82
CA ALA A 192 -6.37 3.49 5.88
C ALA A 192 -4.92 3.99 5.92
N CYS A 193 -3.97 3.06 5.91
CA CYS A 193 -2.55 3.36 6.14
C CYS A 193 -1.72 3.21 4.86
N VAL A 194 -1.27 4.34 4.30
CA VAL A 194 -0.49 4.36 3.05
C VAL A 194 0.88 3.72 3.23
N MET A 195 1.52 3.85 4.39
CA MET A 195 2.79 3.20 4.69
C MET A 195 2.70 1.67 4.53
N ARG A 196 1.64 1.04 5.06
CA ARG A 196 1.44 -0.41 4.95
C ARG A 196 1.02 -0.83 3.54
N MET A 197 0.20 -0.02 2.87
CA MET A 197 -0.14 -0.24 1.46
C MET A 197 1.12 -0.19 0.60
N TYR A 198 1.98 0.80 0.83
CA TYR A 198 3.22 0.98 0.12
C TYR A 198 4.23 -0.13 0.41
N ALA A 199 4.39 -0.55 1.66
CA ALA A 199 5.24 -1.69 2.03
C ALA A 199 4.86 -2.97 1.26
N LYS A 200 3.55 -3.27 1.18
CA LYS A 200 3.02 -4.38 0.38
C LYS A 200 3.29 -4.18 -1.11
N TRP A 201 3.15 -2.97 -1.63
CA TRP A 201 3.46 -2.65 -3.02
C TRP A 201 4.95 -2.86 -3.35
N HIS A 202 5.82 -2.27 -2.52
CA HIS A 202 7.28 -2.34 -2.53
C HIS A 202 7.74 -3.80 -2.57
N GLY A 203 7.23 -4.60 -1.62
CA GLY A 203 7.31 -6.05 -1.66
C GLY A 203 8.57 -6.65 -1.05
N GLU A 204 9.28 -5.90 -0.21
CA GLU A 204 10.38 -6.44 0.61
C GLU A 204 9.81 -7.06 1.87
N TYR A 205 9.84 -8.39 1.95
CA TYR A 205 9.35 -9.12 3.12
C TYR A 205 10.45 -9.24 4.17
N ASP A 206 10.17 -8.80 5.40
CA ASP A 206 11.03 -8.99 6.55
C ASP A 206 10.60 -10.26 7.28
N ARG A 207 11.45 -11.29 7.25
CA ARG A 207 11.15 -12.59 7.86
C ARG A 207 11.17 -12.53 9.39
N ASP A 208 11.96 -11.65 9.97
CA ASP A 208 12.12 -11.56 11.43
C ASP A 208 10.91 -10.87 12.05
N ARG A 209 10.33 -9.90 11.33
CA ARG A 209 9.11 -9.17 11.75
C ARG A 209 7.81 -9.80 11.28
N ASP A 210 7.89 -10.83 10.42
CA ASP A 210 6.76 -11.46 9.74
C ASP A 210 5.80 -10.44 9.07
N ASP A 211 6.37 -9.38 8.47
CA ASP A 211 5.60 -8.34 7.77
C ASP A 211 6.41 -7.73 6.62
N TRP A 212 5.76 -6.89 5.82
CA TRP A 212 6.39 -6.12 4.77
C TRP A 212 7.18 -4.96 5.35
N ARG A 213 8.44 -4.82 4.94
CA ARG A 213 9.28 -3.69 5.32
C ARG A 213 8.67 -2.41 4.79
N TRP A 214 8.34 -1.51 5.71
CA TRP A 214 7.93 -0.15 5.39
C TRP A 214 9.14 0.75 5.15
N LEU A 215 8.91 1.82 4.39
CA LEU A 215 9.85 2.91 4.15
C LEU A 215 9.31 4.18 4.81
N LYS A 216 10.18 5.17 5.02
CA LYS A 216 9.73 6.50 5.46
C LYS A 216 8.92 7.17 4.36
N LEU A 217 8.06 8.14 4.72
CA LEU A 217 7.22 8.86 3.76
C LEU A 217 8.05 9.44 2.61
N ILE A 218 9.13 10.16 2.95
CA ILE A 218 10.06 10.75 2.00
C ILE A 218 10.60 9.67 1.04
N GLU A 219 11.17 8.58 1.55
CA GLU A 219 11.71 7.49 0.73
C GLU A 219 10.66 6.86 -0.23
N ALA A 220 9.43 6.70 0.26
CA ALA A 220 8.32 6.20 -0.56
C ALA A 220 7.87 7.23 -1.60
N ALA A 221 7.85 8.52 -1.25
CA ALA A 221 7.54 9.62 -2.16
C ALA A 221 8.59 9.72 -3.27
N THR A 222 9.88 9.64 -2.93
CA THR A 222 10.99 9.59 -3.89
C THR A 222 10.83 8.43 -4.88
N ASP A 223 10.60 7.20 -4.39
CA ASP A 223 10.42 6.01 -5.25
C ASP A 223 9.13 6.10 -6.11
N CYS A 224 8.15 6.92 -5.69
CA CYS A 224 6.96 7.23 -6.47
C CYS A 224 7.14 8.39 -7.47
N GLY A 225 8.24 9.15 -7.40
CA GLY A 225 8.43 10.39 -8.17
C GLY A 225 7.52 11.53 -7.71
N VAL A 226 7.20 11.59 -6.42
CA VAL A 226 6.41 12.66 -5.79
C VAL A 226 7.36 13.70 -5.20
N ALA A 227 7.09 14.99 -5.42
CA ALA A 227 7.91 16.08 -4.89
C ALA A 227 7.85 16.16 -3.35
N GLU A 228 8.95 16.57 -2.73
CA GLU A 228 9.17 16.59 -1.28
C GLU A 228 9.18 18.02 -0.69
N ASP A 229 8.60 18.98 -1.41
CA ASP A 229 8.65 20.39 -1.05
C ASP A 229 7.97 20.65 0.31
N GLY A 230 8.76 21.13 1.28
CA GLY A 230 8.26 21.51 2.61
C GLY A 230 8.02 20.35 3.57
N ALA A 231 8.70 19.22 3.39
CA ALA A 231 8.62 18.06 4.29
C ALA A 231 8.72 18.42 5.78
N HIS A 232 8.05 17.62 6.63
CA HIS A 232 7.91 17.85 8.08
C HIS A 232 7.03 19.05 8.45
N ARG A 233 6.04 19.30 7.59
CA ARG A 233 4.88 20.16 7.85
C ARG A 233 3.65 19.38 7.48
N ALA A 234 2.62 19.43 8.31
CA ALA A 234 1.46 18.56 8.16
C ALA A 234 0.83 18.66 6.75
N LEU A 235 0.70 19.87 6.20
CA LEU A 235 0.11 20.04 4.86
C LEU A 235 0.98 19.43 3.74
N ALA A 236 2.30 19.57 3.84
CA ALA A 236 3.22 18.99 2.86
C ALA A 236 3.21 17.46 2.93
N ASP A 237 3.24 16.91 4.14
CA ASP A 237 3.25 15.47 4.38
C ASP A 237 1.91 14.81 4.01
N ALA A 238 0.78 15.48 4.25
CA ALA A 238 -0.53 15.07 3.73
C ALA A 238 -0.55 15.03 2.20
N ARG A 239 0.01 16.05 1.52
CA ARG A 239 0.10 16.09 0.05
C ARG A 239 1.03 15.01 -0.51
N MET A 240 2.17 14.76 0.13
CA MET A 240 3.07 13.67 -0.23
C MET A 240 2.38 12.31 -0.06
N THR A 241 1.65 12.11 1.04
CA THR A 241 0.85 10.91 1.29
C THR A 241 -0.20 10.68 0.20
N LEU A 242 -0.92 11.74 -0.19
CA LEU A 242 -1.85 11.68 -1.33
C LEU A 242 -1.13 11.38 -2.65
N GLY A 243 0.07 11.93 -2.86
CA GLY A 243 0.92 11.62 -4.01
C GLY A 243 1.26 10.13 -4.11
N VAL A 244 1.67 9.51 -3.00
CA VAL A 244 1.94 8.05 -2.94
C VAL A 244 0.65 7.26 -3.17
N LEU A 245 -0.47 7.65 -2.56
CA LEU A 245 -1.76 6.99 -2.80
C LEU A 245 -2.18 7.05 -4.28
N ARG A 246 -2.04 8.22 -4.92
CA ARG A 246 -2.30 8.41 -6.35
C ARG A 246 -1.35 7.58 -7.21
N TYR A 247 -0.07 7.48 -6.85
CA TYR A 247 0.86 6.61 -7.53
C TYR A 247 0.35 5.16 -7.50
N LEU A 248 -0.05 4.65 -6.33
CA LEU A 248 -0.59 3.28 -6.20
C LEU A 248 -1.85 3.08 -7.05
N HIS A 249 -2.78 4.04 -7.02
CA HIS A 249 -4.00 4.02 -7.82
C HIS A 249 -3.72 3.89 -9.33
N HIS A 250 -2.78 4.67 -9.88
CA HIS A 250 -2.48 4.61 -11.33
C HIS A 250 -1.82 3.30 -11.78
N ARG A 251 -1.43 2.41 -10.86
CA ARG A 251 -0.74 1.15 -11.15
C ARG A 251 -1.66 -0.07 -11.09
N ILE A 252 -2.87 0.05 -11.64
CA ILE A 252 -3.89 -1.03 -11.66
C ILE A 252 -3.36 -2.34 -12.26
N ASN A 253 -2.41 -2.27 -13.20
CA ASN A 253 -1.80 -3.47 -13.78
C ASN A 253 -0.77 -4.16 -12.85
N GLY A 254 -0.38 -3.55 -11.73
CA GLY A 254 0.58 -4.07 -10.76
C GLY A 254 2.06 -3.98 -11.19
N ARG A 255 2.38 -3.20 -12.24
CA ARG A 255 3.75 -3.07 -12.78
C ARG A 255 4.47 -1.86 -12.21
N ARG A 256 5.69 -2.07 -11.72
CA ARG A 256 6.64 -0.98 -11.43
C ARG A 256 7.17 -0.39 -12.75
N PRO A 257 7.46 0.93 -12.80
CA PRO A 257 8.24 1.48 -13.90
C PRO A 257 9.64 0.87 -13.87
N ALA A 258 10.31 0.79 -15.01
CA ALA A 258 11.73 0.48 -15.01
C ALA A 258 12.44 1.59 -14.22
N GLN A 259 13.27 1.25 -13.24
CA GLN A 259 14.12 2.22 -12.57
C GLN A 259 15.05 2.82 -13.64
N GLN A 260 15.02 4.14 -13.79
CA GLN A 260 16.04 4.82 -14.60
C GLN A 260 17.35 4.69 -13.83
N THR A 261 18.30 3.94 -14.40
CA THR A 261 19.68 3.82 -13.93
C THR A 261 20.47 5.07 -14.21
#